data_AF-A0A9Q0MFT4-F1
#
_entry.id   AF-A0A9Q0MFT4-F1
#
_cell.length_a   1.000
_cell.length_b   1.000
_cell.length_c   1.000
_cell.angle_alpha   90.00
_cell.angle_beta   90.00
_cell.angle_gamma   90.00
#
_symmetry.space_group_name_H-M   'P 1'
#
loop_
_entity.id
_entity.type
_entity.pdbx_description
1 polymer ?
#
loop_
_entity_poly.entity_id
_entity_poly.type
_entity_poly.pdbx_seq_one_letter_code
_entity_poly.pdbx_strand_id
1 'polypeptide(L)'
;MALYFKEQDIDEYRDCFYLKTQPNSGHITSVDELKTIMRSLGTSPTQSELEQYFKEKNCKISFADLLDIMHTHSVKEKIPKEILDAFVSSDWSKSGQMLTKDLKHILCDWGEKLDPKQFDRLMREANIGGSYFKYEDFVKIISAPIPDY
;
A
#
# COMPACT_ATOMS: atom_id res chain seq x y z
N MET A 1 1.88 23.35 -4.32
CA MET A 1 2.51 22.03 -4.09
C MET A 1 2.35 21.56 -2.64
N ALA A 2 2.45 22.43 -1.63
CA ALA A 2 2.25 22.10 -0.20
C ALA A 2 0.77 22.14 0.29
N LEU A 3 -0.21 21.97 -0.62
CA LEU A 3 -1.62 22.20 -0.27
C LEU A 3 -2.30 21.00 0.41
N TYR A 4 -1.65 19.82 0.42
CA TYR A 4 -2.28 18.57 0.84
C TYR A 4 -1.69 17.97 2.12
N PHE A 5 -0.55 18.49 2.58
CA PHE A 5 0.17 18.00 3.75
C PHE A 5 0.39 19.15 4.72
N LYS A 6 0.34 18.89 6.03
CA LYS A 6 0.65 19.92 7.03
C LYS A 6 2.16 20.16 7.02
N GLU A 7 2.59 21.32 7.51
CA GLU A 7 4.03 21.63 7.61
C GLU A 7 4.80 20.57 8.41
N GLN A 8 4.18 19.98 9.43
CA GLN A 8 4.76 18.87 10.20
C GLN A 8 4.98 17.62 9.34
N ASP A 9 3.96 17.18 8.60
CA ASP A 9 4.07 16.02 7.69
C ASP A 9 5.16 16.26 6.63
N ILE A 10 5.23 17.48 6.08
CA ILE A 10 6.23 17.85 5.08
C ILE A 10 7.65 17.78 5.68
N ASP A 11 7.82 18.20 6.94
CA ASP A 11 9.11 18.14 7.62
C ASP A 11 9.54 16.69 7.89
N GLU A 12 8.62 15.83 8.32
CA GLU A 12 8.87 14.38 8.47
C GLU A 12 9.24 13.72 7.14
N TYR A 13 8.52 14.06 6.06
CA TYR A 13 8.80 13.54 4.72
C TYR A 13 10.16 14.00 4.23
N ARG A 14 10.52 15.24 4.55
CA ARG A 14 11.80 15.82 4.21
C ARG A 14 12.92 15.11 4.95
N ASP A 15 12.78 14.90 6.25
CA ASP A 15 13.78 14.20 7.06
C ASP A 15 13.98 12.76 6.58
N CYS A 16 12.89 12.01 6.36
CA CYS A 16 12.94 10.67 5.78
C CYS A 16 13.59 10.64 4.39
N PHE A 17 13.29 11.61 3.52
CA PHE A 17 13.89 11.73 2.19
C PHE A 17 15.39 11.95 2.28
N TYR A 18 15.88 12.90 3.08
CA TYR A 18 17.30 13.17 3.22
C TYR A 18 18.06 12.09 4.00
N LEU A 19 17.38 11.38 4.91
CA LEU A 19 17.95 10.26 5.64
C LEU A 19 18.16 9.03 4.75
N LYS A 20 17.30 8.83 3.74
CA LYS A 20 17.36 7.67 2.85
C LYS A 20 18.07 7.93 1.52
N THR A 21 18.06 9.17 1.03
CA THR A 21 18.83 9.55 -0.16
C THR A 21 20.30 9.74 0.21
N GLN A 22 21.21 9.31 -0.68
CA GLN A 22 22.63 9.57 -0.48
C GLN A 22 22.89 11.09 -0.37
N PRO A 23 23.82 11.51 0.53
CA PRO A 23 24.06 12.92 0.86
C PRO A 23 24.48 13.80 -0.32
N ASN A 24 24.80 13.21 -1.48
CA ASN A 24 25.33 13.92 -2.64
C ASN A 24 24.44 13.90 -3.90
N SER A 25 23.29 13.20 -3.87
CA SER A 25 22.38 13.11 -5.03
C SER A 25 21.20 14.08 -4.90
N GLY A 26 20.65 14.22 -3.69
CA GLY A 26 19.45 15.03 -3.42
C GLY A 26 18.19 14.56 -4.17
N HIS A 27 18.27 13.42 -4.87
CA HIS A 27 17.23 12.82 -5.70
C HIS A 27 17.22 11.32 -5.48
N ILE A 28 16.03 10.72 -5.48
CA ILE A 28 15.86 9.28 -5.46
C ILE A 28 16.14 8.75 -6.87
N THR A 29 17.10 7.84 -6.98
CA THR A 29 17.54 7.25 -8.26
C THR A 29 17.29 5.76 -8.35
N SER A 30 16.96 5.13 -7.21
CA SER A 30 16.59 3.71 -7.14
C SER A 30 15.13 3.52 -6.70
N VAL A 31 14.47 2.54 -7.32
CA VAL A 31 13.11 2.12 -6.93
C VAL A 31 13.06 1.63 -5.48
N ASP A 32 14.14 1.01 -5.00
CA ASP A 32 14.26 0.53 -3.61
C ASP A 32 14.33 1.67 -2.58
N GLU A 33 15.00 2.78 -2.93
CA GLU A 33 15.02 3.99 -2.10
C GLU A 33 13.60 4.57 -1.98
N LEU A 34 12.87 4.69 -3.09
CA LEU A 34 11.48 5.17 -3.10
C LEU A 34 10.58 4.24 -2.26
N LYS A 35 10.71 2.93 -2.45
CA LYS A 35 9.99 1.91 -1.68
C LYS A 35 10.21 2.07 -0.19
N THR A 36 11.47 2.24 0.21
CA THR A 36 11.85 2.38 1.62
C THR A 36 11.26 3.65 2.21
N ILE A 37 11.36 4.78 1.50
CA ILE A 37 10.79 6.06 1.93
C ILE A 37 9.27 5.95 2.07
N MET A 38 8.58 5.48 1.04
CA MET A 38 7.11 5.36 1.07
C MET A 38 6.62 4.46 2.20
N ARG A 39 7.32 3.35 2.46
CA ARG A 39 7.02 2.46 3.60
C ARG A 39 7.32 3.10 4.96
N SER A 40 8.42 3.83 5.08
CA SER A 40 8.75 4.59 6.29
C SER A 40 7.72 5.68 6.60
N LEU A 41 7.05 6.20 5.58
CA LEU A 41 5.99 7.20 5.69
C LEU A 41 4.58 6.59 5.82
N GLY A 42 4.48 5.27 6.03
CA GLY A 42 3.22 4.59 6.31
C GLY A 42 2.37 4.22 5.09
N THR A 43 2.91 4.34 3.88
CA THR A 43 2.24 3.91 2.64
C THR A 43 2.82 2.58 2.14
N SER A 44 2.00 1.76 1.47
CA SER A 44 2.43 0.45 0.96
C SER A 44 2.30 0.35 -0.55
N PRO A 45 3.16 1.06 -1.31
CA PRO A 45 3.11 1.00 -2.77
C PRO A 45 3.53 -0.37 -3.29
N THR A 46 2.83 -0.81 -4.33
CA THR A 46 3.16 -2.04 -5.08
C THR A 46 4.41 -1.83 -5.95
N GLN A 47 5.07 -2.92 -6.33
CA GLN A 47 6.27 -2.85 -7.16
C GLN A 47 5.98 -2.19 -8.51
N SER A 48 4.85 -2.54 -9.12
CA SER A 48 4.41 -1.95 -10.39
C SER A 48 4.10 -0.46 -10.28
N GLU A 49 3.50 -0.02 -9.16
CA GLU A 49 3.28 1.40 -8.91
C GLU A 49 4.59 2.17 -8.76
N LEU A 50 5.55 1.62 -8.00
CA LEU A 50 6.86 2.25 -7.84
C LEU A 50 7.59 2.43 -9.18
N GLU A 51 7.56 1.40 -10.03
CA GLU A 51 8.11 1.48 -11.39
C GLU A 51 7.39 2.52 -12.25
N GLN A 52 6.07 2.62 -12.13
CA GLN A 52 5.28 3.63 -12.81
C GLN A 52 5.65 5.04 -12.35
N TYR A 53 5.74 5.29 -11.04
CA TYR A 53 6.15 6.58 -10.48
C TYR A 53 7.57 6.95 -10.93
N PHE A 54 8.49 5.98 -10.95
CA PHE A 54 9.83 6.18 -11.48
C PHE A 54 9.85 6.57 -12.95
N LYS A 55 9.07 5.86 -13.77
CA LYS A 55 8.99 6.10 -15.21
C LYS A 55 8.37 7.45 -15.53
N GLU A 56 7.34 7.85 -14.80
CA GLU A 56 6.67 9.14 -14.96
C GLU A 56 7.60 10.31 -14.62
N LYS A 57 8.48 10.13 -13.62
CA LYS A 57 9.44 11.14 -13.15
C LYS A 57 10.84 10.98 -13.74
N ASN A 58 10.99 10.44 -14.96
CA ASN A 58 12.28 10.32 -15.67
C ASN A 58 13.40 9.62 -14.87
N CYS A 59 13.05 8.64 -14.03
CA CYS A 59 13.96 7.90 -13.16
C CYS A 59 14.76 8.77 -12.16
N LYS A 60 14.32 10.00 -11.90
CA LYS A 60 14.89 10.91 -10.90
C LYS A 60 13.78 11.64 -10.18
N ILE A 61 13.51 11.23 -8.94
CA ILE A 61 12.44 11.80 -8.15
C ILE A 61 13.03 12.85 -7.20
N SER A 62 12.60 14.10 -7.37
CA SER A 62 12.91 15.18 -6.43
C SER A 62 11.99 15.12 -5.21
N PHE A 63 12.31 15.86 -4.15
CA PHE A 63 11.42 15.96 -2.98
C PHE A 63 10.02 16.46 -3.35
N ALA A 64 9.92 17.41 -4.29
CA ALA A 64 8.63 17.90 -4.77
C ALA A 64 7.83 16.80 -5.51
N ASP A 65 8.50 15.95 -6.27
CA ASP A 65 7.89 14.80 -6.93
C ASP A 65 7.46 13.72 -5.94
N LEU A 66 8.24 13.51 -4.87
CA LEU A 66 7.84 12.60 -3.80
C LEU A 66 6.52 13.05 -3.16
N LEU A 67 6.36 14.35 -2.85
CA LEU A 67 5.11 14.86 -2.28
C LEU A 67 3.91 14.61 -3.22
N ASP A 68 4.12 14.81 -4.52
CA ASP A 68 3.10 14.58 -5.55
C ASP A 68 2.72 13.08 -5.65
N ILE A 69 3.71 12.19 -5.61
CA ILE A 69 3.53 10.74 -5.56
C ILE A 69 2.78 10.32 -4.29
N MET A 70 3.22 10.81 -3.13
CA MET A 70 2.61 10.51 -1.83
C MET A 70 1.14 10.95 -1.79
N HIS A 71 0.83 12.13 -2.34
CA HIS A 71 -0.54 12.61 -2.40
C HIS A 71 -1.39 11.72 -3.31
N THR A 72 -0.90 11.45 -4.52
CA THR A 72 -1.60 10.63 -5.51
C THR A 72 -1.83 9.20 -5.00
N HIS A 73 -0.82 8.61 -4.37
CA HIS A 73 -0.90 7.26 -3.82
C HIS A 73 -1.80 7.20 -2.58
N SER A 74 -1.73 8.18 -1.67
CA SER A 74 -2.63 8.26 -0.51
C SER A 74 -4.10 8.33 -0.92
N VAL A 75 -4.43 9.01 -2.04
CA VAL A 75 -5.80 9.03 -2.57
C VAL A 75 -6.21 7.65 -3.12
N LYS A 76 -5.29 6.91 -3.75
CA LYS A 76 -5.54 5.54 -4.25
C LYS A 76 -5.68 4.51 -3.12
N GLU A 77 -4.83 4.56 -2.11
CA GLU A 77 -4.90 3.65 -0.95
C GLU A 77 -6.17 3.89 -0.12
N LYS A 78 -6.68 5.13 -0.09
CA LYS A 78 -7.95 5.50 0.57
C LYS A 78 -9.21 4.98 -0.13
N ILE A 79 -9.10 4.03 -1.05
CA ILE A 79 -10.27 3.43 -1.71
C ILE A 79 -10.53 2.01 -1.18
N PRO A 80 -10.80 1.82 0.14
CA PRO A 80 -11.23 0.51 0.66
C PRO A 80 -12.55 0.08 -0.01
N LYS A 81 -13.30 1.04 -0.56
CA LYS A 81 -14.52 0.81 -1.32
C LYS A 81 -14.28 0.04 -2.61
N GLU A 82 -13.17 0.23 -3.31
CA GLU A 82 -12.88 -0.52 -4.56
C GLU A 82 -12.46 -1.95 -4.25
N ILE A 83 -11.71 -2.14 -3.17
CA ILE A 83 -11.40 -3.48 -2.66
C ILE A 83 -12.70 -4.21 -2.28
N LEU A 84 -13.60 -3.52 -1.56
CA LEU A 84 -14.91 -4.05 -1.20
C LEU A 84 -15.77 -4.38 -2.44
N ASP A 85 -15.80 -3.49 -3.43
CA ASP A 85 -16.58 -3.67 -4.66
C ASP A 85 -16.06 -4.83 -5.52
N ALA A 86 -14.74 -5.05 -5.55
CA ALA A 86 -14.14 -6.21 -6.18
C ALA A 86 -14.54 -7.53 -5.49
N PHE A 87 -14.62 -7.55 -4.15
CA PHE A 87 -15.11 -8.70 -3.41
C PHE A 87 -16.61 -8.93 -3.64
N VAL A 88 -17.42 -7.88 -3.61
CA VAL A 88 -18.87 -7.93 -3.90
C VAL A 88 -19.13 -8.44 -5.32
N SER A 89 -18.35 -7.97 -6.30
CA SER A 89 -18.44 -8.41 -7.70
C SER A 89 -18.07 -9.88 -7.89
N SER A 90 -17.24 -10.43 -7.00
CA SER A 90 -16.86 -11.85 -7.00
C SER A 90 -17.88 -12.73 -6.24
N ASP A 91 -18.66 -12.16 -5.32
CA ASP A 91 -19.69 -12.85 -4.54
C ASP A 91 -21.04 -12.87 -5.29
N TRP A 92 -21.17 -13.75 -6.28
CA TRP A 92 -22.45 -13.94 -7.00
C TRP A 92 -23.62 -14.30 -6.08
N SER A 93 -23.35 -14.88 -4.90
CA SER A 93 -24.36 -15.26 -3.93
C SER A 93 -24.82 -14.13 -3.02
N LYS A 94 -24.12 -12.98 -3.02
CA LYS A 94 -24.31 -11.85 -2.09
C LYS A 94 -24.40 -12.30 -0.62
N SER A 95 -23.65 -13.34 -0.26
CA SER A 95 -23.60 -13.89 1.09
C SER A 95 -22.89 -12.96 2.09
N GLY A 96 -22.12 -11.98 1.59
CA GLY A 96 -21.33 -11.09 2.45
C GLY A 96 -20.08 -11.76 3.01
N GLN A 97 -19.79 -12.98 2.54
CA GLN A 97 -18.74 -13.85 3.06
C GLN A 97 -17.99 -14.49 1.90
N MET A 98 -16.68 -14.67 2.06
CA MET A 98 -15.83 -15.34 1.09
C MET A 98 -15.08 -16.47 1.76
N LEU A 99 -14.78 -17.54 1.02
CA LEU A 99 -13.92 -18.57 1.57
C LEU A 99 -12.48 -18.07 1.63
N THR A 100 -11.80 -18.41 2.72
CA THR A 100 -10.37 -18.13 2.91
C THR A 100 -9.53 -18.75 1.78
N LYS A 101 -9.98 -19.86 1.19
CA LYS A 101 -9.36 -20.52 0.04
C LYS A 101 -9.46 -19.69 -1.24
N ASP A 102 -10.60 -19.05 -1.49
CA ASP A 102 -10.80 -18.20 -2.65
C ASP A 102 -10.00 -16.91 -2.52
N LEU A 103 -9.97 -16.30 -1.33
CA LEU A 103 -9.08 -15.16 -1.06
C LEU A 103 -7.62 -15.53 -1.27
N LYS A 104 -7.19 -16.71 -0.81
CA LYS A 104 -5.84 -17.22 -1.06
C LYS A 104 -5.58 -17.35 -2.56
N HIS A 105 -6.54 -17.85 -3.33
CA HIS A 105 -6.37 -17.96 -4.78
C HIS A 105 -6.28 -16.59 -5.44
N ILE A 106 -7.10 -15.61 -5.03
CA ILE A 106 -6.99 -14.24 -5.55
C ILE A 106 -5.62 -13.64 -5.21
N LEU A 107 -5.21 -13.69 -3.93
CA LEU A 107 -3.99 -13.04 -3.48
C LEU A 107 -2.69 -13.78 -3.88
N CYS A 108 -2.73 -15.09 -4.10
CA CYS A 108 -1.55 -15.87 -4.52
C CYS A 108 -1.47 -16.10 -6.03
N ASP A 109 -2.59 -16.06 -6.77
CA ASP A 109 -2.63 -16.38 -8.20
C ASP A 109 -2.84 -15.14 -9.08
N TRP A 110 -3.47 -14.06 -8.57
CA TRP A 110 -3.83 -12.87 -9.36
C TRP A 110 -3.00 -11.64 -8.96
N GLY A 111 -2.51 -10.91 -9.96
CA GLY A 111 -1.81 -9.63 -9.76
C GLY A 111 -0.44 -9.78 -9.07
N GLU A 112 -0.19 -8.96 -8.04
CA GLU A 112 1.03 -8.98 -7.23
C GLU A 112 0.93 -10.10 -6.18
N LYS A 113 1.49 -11.27 -6.55
CA LYS A 113 1.30 -12.52 -5.81
C LYS A 113 1.92 -12.47 -4.42
N LEU A 114 1.09 -12.67 -3.41
CA LEU A 114 1.53 -12.95 -2.06
C LEU A 114 2.00 -14.40 -1.96
N ASP A 115 3.19 -14.60 -1.41
CA ASP A 115 3.66 -15.95 -1.05
C ASP A 115 2.68 -16.59 -0.05
N PRO A 116 2.36 -17.89 -0.18
CA PRO A 116 1.43 -18.57 0.72
C PRO A 116 1.79 -18.44 2.21
N LYS A 117 3.08 -18.27 2.56
CA LYS A 117 3.50 -18.00 3.94
C LYS A 117 3.16 -16.58 4.39
N GLN A 118 3.23 -15.60 3.48
CA GLN A 118 2.80 -14.23 3.76
C GLN A 118 1.29 -14.17 3.95
N PHE A 119 0.54 -14.89 3.12
CA PHE A 119 -0.90 -15.03 3.27
C PHE A 119 -1.28 -15.66 4.62
N ASP A 120 -0.62 -16.75 5.05
CA ASP A 120 -0.90 -17.39 6.35
C ASP A 120 -0.64 -16.42 7.53
N ARG A 121 0.44 -15.63 7.44
CA ARG A 121 0.73 -14.59 8.43
C ARG A 121 -0.36 -13.52 8.47
N LEU A 122 -0.79 -13.02 7.31
CA LEU A 122 -1.86 -12.02 7.21
C LEU A 122 -3.17 -12.55 7.82
N MET A 123 -3.56 -13.79 7.51
CA MET A 123 -4.77 -14.41 8.08
C MET A 123 -4.68 -14.55 9.61
N ARG A 124 -3.49 -14.88 10.14
CA ARG A 124 -3.25 -15.00 11.57
C ARG A 124 -3.32 -13.65 12.27
N GLU A 125 -2.71 -12.61 11.69
CA GLU A 125 -2.75 -11.24 12.21
C GLU A 125 -4.16 -10.66 12.16
N ALA A 126 -4.91 -10.97 11.10
CA ALA A 126 -6.31 -10.62 10.96
C ALA A 126 -7.27 -11.45 11.85
N ASN A 127 -6.75 -12.42 12.62
CA ASN A 127 -7.54 -13.34 13.44
C ASN A 127 -8.64 -14.08 12.64
N ILE A 128 -8.37 -14.37 11.36
CA ILE A 128 -9.27 -15.10 10.47
C ILE A 128 -8.94 -16.60 10.55
N GLY A 129 -9.58 -17.29 11.50
CA GLY A 129 -9.40 -18.73 11.72
C GLY A 129 -10.41 -19.64 11.01
N GLY A 130 -11.44 -19.07 10.39
CA GLY A 130 -12.55 -19.82 9.79
C GLY A 130 -12.34 -20.18 8.32
N SER A 131 -13.13 -21.14 7.82
CA SER A 131 -13.22 -21.43 6.38
C SER A 131 -13.86 -20.29 5.59
N TYR A 132 -14.65 -19.44 6.26
CA TYR A 132 -15.34 -18.28 5.71
C TYR A 132 -15.00 -17.05 6.54
N PHE A 133 -14.86 -15.90 5.89
CA PHE A 133 -14.67 -14.61 6.53
C PHE A 133 -15.55 -13.56 5.87
N LYS A 134 -15.90 -12.51 6.61
CA LYS A 134 -16.62 -11.36 6.06
C LYS A 134 -15.61 -10.42 5.41
N TYR A 135 -15.77 -10.14 4.13
CA TYR A 135 -14.85 -9.25 3.41
C TYR A 135 -14.86 -7.82 3.99
N GLU A 136 -15.97 -7.37 4.59
CA GLU A 136 -16.01 -6.09 5.32
C GLU A 136 -15.07 -6.06 6.53
N ASP A 137 -14.98 -7.16 7.28
CA ASP A 137 -14.05 -7.29 8.41
C ASP A 137 -12.61 -7.31 7.89
N PHE A 138 -12.35 -8.08 6.83
CA PHE A 138 -11.04 -8.13 6.21
C PHE A 138 -10.57 -6.77 5.69
N VAL A 139 -11.44 -6.04 4.97
CA VAL A 139 -11.16 -4.69 4.48
C VAL A 139 -10.90 -3.72 5.63
N LYS A 140 -11.64 -3.83 6.75
CA LYS A 140 -11.37 -3.02 7.95
C LYS A 140 -10.02 -3.33 8.57
N ILE A 141 -9.61 -4.60 8.60
CA ILE A 141 -8.33 -5.02 9.18
C ILE A 141 -7.17 -4.52 8.31
N ILE A 142 -7.23 -4.71 6.98
CA ILE A 142 -6.15 -4.25 6.08
C ILE A 142 -6.11 -2.73 5.93
N SER A 143 -7.24 -2.05 6.18
CA SER A 143 -7.33 -0.59 6.15
C SER A 143 -7.14 0.05 7.53
N ALA A 144 -7.02 -0.77 8.59
CA ALA A 144 -6.74 -0.24 9.93
C ALA A 144 -5.28 0.22 9.97
N PRO A 145 -5.00 1.42 10.52
CA PRO A 145 -3.62 1.81 10.78
C PRO A 145 -3.00 0.77 11.72
N ILE A 146 -1.78 0.34 11.40
CA ILE A 146 -1.00 -0.59 12.22
C ILE A 146 -1.01 -0.03 13.65
N PRO A 147 -1.52 -0.76 14.66
CA PRO A 147 -1.51 -0.26 16.02
C PRO A 147 -0.05 -0.08 16.44
N ASP A 148 0.30 1.17 16.76
CA ASP A 148 1.55 1.55 17.41
C ASP A 148 1.70 0.68 18.67
N TYR A 149 2.66 -0.25 18.68
CA TYR A 149 3.00 -1.07 19.84
C TYR A 149 4.45 -0.81 20.25
#